data_AF-A0A7J2L491-F1
#
_entry.id   AF-A0A7J2L491-F1
#
_cell.length_a   1.000
_cell.length_b   1.000
_cell.length_c   1.000
_cell.angle_alpha   90.00
_cell.angle_beta   90.00
_cell.angle_gamma   90.00
#
_symmetry.space_group_name_H-M   'P 1'
#
loop_
_entity.id
_entity.type
_entity.pdbx_description
1 polymer ?
#
loop_
_entity_poly.entity_id
_entity_poly.type
_entity_poly.pdbx_seq_one_letter_code
_entity_poly.pdbx_strand_id
1 'polypeptide(L)'
;DVRRSRLRNVARHIIPDAPEYVQRDLESALEAAAAIRYLWKITSHIYEIGYRTKNIYYLLQLKLLVPFLRELCLSYFDALKGFIEGVPIGDSVGALVALNFFGTEVDTDEELQVVFSSSEIYGRYVLAVKARGPGSEVGYPGRFLEKLLEKIGGGVNAIITVDAALRLESERSGRVDVGYGAAIGDPGPEKYRIESWSSKYKIPLFAIVIKENYVEALTPLNETLLQAVNKACDIVKKIIVEEVPEGGKVVILGIGNTVGVGNIPIPSESAE
;
A
#
# COMPACT_ATOMS: atom_id res chain seq x y z
N ASP A 1 11.16 12.81 2.39
CA ASP A 1 11.74 12.57 1.06
C ASP A 1 11.77 13.89 0.27
N VAL A 2 12.95 14.27 -0.24
CA VAL A 2 13.16 15.52 -1.01
C VAL A 2 12.54 15.45 -2.40
N ARG A 3 12.52 14.27 -3.04
CA ARG A 3 11.92 14.06 -4.36
C ARG A 3 10.42 14.32 -4.28
N ARG A 4 9.76 13.64 -3.35
CA ARG A 4 8.33 13.76 -3.10
C ARG A 4 7.92 15.21 -2.80
N SER A 5 8.68 15.90 -1.95
CA SER A 5 8.47 17.32 -1.65
C SER A 5 8.54 18.23 -2.90
N ARG A 6 9.48 17.98 -3.82
CA ARG A 6 9.59 18.76 -5.06
C ARG A 6 8.41 18.54 -5.98
N LEU A 7 7.97 17.29 -6.16
CA LEU A 7 6.83 16.97 -7.03
C LEU A 7 5.52 17.52 -6.45
N ARG A 8 5.36 17.46 -5.13
CA ARG A 8 4.23 18.09 -4.44
C ARG A 8 4.18 19.60 -4.66
N ASN A 9 5.34 20.26 -4.64
CA ASN A 9 5.41 21.69 -4.97
C ASN A 9 5.03 21.94 -6.43
N VAL A 10 5.49 21.13 -7.37
CA VAL A 10 5.10 21.26 -8.79
C VAL A 10 3.59 21.08 -8.94
N ALA A 11 2.99 20.06 -8.32
CA ALA A 11 1.53 19.85 -8.35
C ALA A 11 0.77 21.06 -7.81
N ARG A 12 1.19 21.64 -6.67
CA ARG A 12 0.62 22.86 -6.10
C ARG A 12 0.74 24.09 -7.00
N HIS A 13 1.79 24.19 -7.81
CA HIS A 13 1.92 25.30 -8.76
C HIS A 13 1.01 25.12 -9.99
N ILE A 14 0.71 23.88 -10.38
CA ILE A 14 -0.16 23.58 -11.53
C ILE A 14 -1.64 23.75 -11.15
N ILE A 15 -2.04 23.25 -9.97
CA ILE A 15 -3.42 23.26 -9.48
C ILE A 15 -3.52 23.78 -8.04
N PRO A 16 -3.28 25.08 -7.79
CA PRO A 16 -3.20 25.62 -6.43
C PRO A 16 -4.51 25.52 -5.65
N ASP A 17 -5.66 25.69 -6.32
CA ASP A 17 -6.98 25.72 -5.69
C ASP A 17 -7.64 24.34 -5.57
N ALA A 18 -6.98 23.29 -6.08
CA ALA A 18 -7.53 21.94 -6.02
C ALA A 18 -7.45 21.36 -4.59
N PRO A 19 -8.41 20.49 -4.20
CA PRO A 19 -8.34 19.77 -2.93
C PRO A 19 -7.03 19.01 -2.76
N GLU A 20 -6.59 18.83 -1.51
CA GLU A 20 -5.29 18.20 -1.23
C GLU A 20 -5.15 16.80 -1.84
N TYR A 21 -6.22 15.99 -1.82
CA TYR A 21 -6.18 14.65 -2.40
C TYR A 21 -5.87 14.69 -3.92
N VAL A 22 -6.47 15.63 -4.66
CA VAL A 22 -6.20 15.83 -6.10
C VAL A 22 -4.74 16.24 -6.33
N GLN A 23 -4.18 17.07 -5.42
CA GLN A 23 -2.76 17.42 -5.49
C GLN A 23 -1.85 16.22 -5.26
N ARG A 24 -2.23 15.29 -4.37
CA ARG A 24 -1.50 14.02 -4.15
C ARG A 24 -1.60 13.09 -5.34
N ASP A 25 -2.76 13.01 -5.97
CA ASP A 25 -2.96 12.19 -7.14
C ASP A 25 -2.15 12.72 -8.34
N LEU A 26 -2.10 14.05 -8.52
CA LEU A 26 -1.23 14.67 -9.52
C LEU A 26 0.26 14.44 -9.23
N GLU A 27 0.68 14.49 -7.97
CA GLU A 27 2.05 14.17 -7.55
C GLU A 27 2.44 12.76 -8.01
N SER A 28 1.61 11.75 -7.73
CA SER A 28 1.85 10.36 -8.17
C SER A 28 1.75 10.18 -9.68
N ALA A 29 0.85 10.90 -10.35
CA ALA A 29 0.78 10.92 -11.80
C ALA A 29 2.09 11.48 -12.41
N LEU A 30 2.65 12.56 -11.86
CA LEU A 30 3.94 13.09 -12.31
C LEU A 30 5.08 12.09 -12.08
N GLU A 31 5.03 11.29 -11.01
CA GLU A 31 5.99 10.20 -10.79
C GLU A 31 5.89 9.09 -11.85
N ALA A 32 4.68 8.64 -12.17
CA ALA A 32 4.46 7.66 -13.23
C ALA A 32 4.92 8.19 -14.59
N ALA A 33 4.62 9.46 -14.92
CA ALA A 33 5.11 10.11 -16.14
C ALA A 33 6.64 10.19 -16.19
N ALA A 34 7.28 10.51 -15.07
CA ALA A 34 8.74 10.51 -14.95
C ALA A 34 9.33 9.11 -15.14
N ALA A 35 8.68 8.06 -14.63
CA ALA A 35 9.08 6.67 -14.83
C ALA A 35 8.99 6.26 -16.31
N ILE A 36 7.90 6.58 -17.01
CA ILE A 36 7.76 6.36 -18.46
C ILE A 36 8.88 7.09 -19.23
N ARG A 37 9.14 8.35 -18.87
CA ARG A 37 10.23 9.13 -19.49
C ARG A 37 11.59 8.50 -19.24
N TYR A 38 11.82 7.94 -18.05
CA TYR A 38 13.04 7.24 -17.72
C TYR A 38 13.20 5.96 -18.55
N LEU A 39 12.14 5.15 -18.68
CA LEU A 39 12.12 3.95 -19.53
C LEU A 39 12.45 4.28 -20.99
N TRP A 40 11.89 5.36 -21.53
CA TRP A 40 12.24 5.84 -22.88
C TRP A 40 13.73 6.25 -22.98
N LYS A 41 14.27 6.97 -21.98
CA LYS A 41 15.67 7.38 -21.99
C LYS A 41 16.62 6.19 -21.95
N ILE A 42 16.38 5.21 -21.06
CA ILE A 42 17.29 4.06 -20.91
C ILE A 42 17.23 3.13 -22.12
N THR A 43 16.04 2.88 -22.67
CA THR A 43 15.87 2.08 -23.90
C THR A 43 16.58 2.73 -25.09
N SER A 44 16.36 4.02 -25.30
CA SER A 44 17.01 4.80 -26.37
C SER A 44 18.52 4.82 -26.20
N HIS A 45 19.01 4.96 -24.96
CA HIS A 45 20.44 4.96 -24.67
C HIS A 45 21.11 3.62 -25.02
N ILE A 46 20.54 2.49 -24.59
CA ILE A 46 21.08 1.16 -24.89
C ILE A 46 21.07 0.91 -26.41
N TYR A 47 19.99 1.31 -27.09
CA TYR A 47 19.89 1.21 -28.55
C TYR A 47 20.98 2.02 -29.26
N GLU A 48 21.15 3.29 -28.91
CA GLU A 48 22.15 4.18 -29.53
C GLU A 48 23.58 3.68 -29.30
N ILE A 49 23.90 3.17 -28.11
CA ILE A 49 25.21 2.56 -27.84
C ILE A 49 25.42 1.35 -28.76
N GLY A 50 24.48 0.42 -28.79
CA GLY A 50 24.59 -0.80 -29.60
C GLY A 50 24.73 -0.48 -31.08
N TYR A 51 23.98 0.49 -31.58
CA TYR A 51 24.01 0.93 -32.97
C TYR A 51 25.34 1.62 -33.33
N ARG A 52 25.78 2.63 -32.55
CA ARG A 52 26.99 3.42 -32.84
C ARG A 52 28.27 2.59 -32.70
N THR A 53 28.34 1.74 -31.68
CA THR A 53 29.52 0.88 -31.45
C THR A 53 29.51 -0.39 -32.30
N LYS A 54 28.42 -0.63 -33.06
CA LYS A 54 28.18 -1.89 -33.79
C LYS A 54 28.28 -3.13 -32.89
N ASN A 55 27.94 -2.97 -31.62
CA ASN A 55 28.01 -4.04 -30.63
C ASN A 55 26.66 -4.75 -30.52
N ILE A 56 26.59 -5.94 -31.12
CA ILE A 56 25.39 -6.78 -31.18
C ILE A 56 24.88 -7.20 -29.79
N TYR A 57 25.75 -7.29 -28.78
CA TYR A 57 25.35 -7.74 -27.44
C TYR A 57 24.41 -6.74 -26.76
N TYR A 58 24.64 -5.43 -26.94
CA TYR A 58 23.71 -4.40 -26.44
C TYR A 58 22.35 -4.47 -27.13
N LEU A 59 22.34 -4.70 -28.45
CA LEU A 59 21.09 -4.82 -29.23
C LEU A 59 20.33 -6.09 -28.86
N LEU A 60 21.04 -7.20 -28.63
CA LEU A 60 20.45 -8.46 -28.19
C LEU A 60 19.85 -8.33 -26.79
N GLN A 61 20.60 -7.74 -25.85
CA GLN A 61 20.11 -7.46 -24.50
C GLN A 61 18.83 -6.62 -24.55
N LEU A 62 18.81 -5.55 -25.35
CA LEU A 62 17.61 -4.73 -25.52
C LEU A 62 16.46 -5.56 -26.07
N LYS A 63 16.67 -6.36 -27.13
CA LYS A 63 15.62 -7.20 -27.72
C LYS A 63 15.00 -8.16 -26.70
N LEU A 64 15.82 -8.73 -25.81
CA LEU A 64 15.34 -9.63 -24.75
C LEU A 64 14.53 -8.88 -23.67
N LEU A 65 14.89 -7.63 -23.35
CA LEU A 65 14.23 -6.83 -22.33
C LEU A 65 13.01 -6.05 -22.82
N VAL A 66 12.90 -5.78 -24.13
CA VAL A 66 11.80 -4.98 -24.72
C VAL A 66 10.40 -5.44 -24.30
N PRO A 67 10.06 -6.75 -24.26
CA PRO A 67 8.74 -7.18 -23.83
C PRO A 67 8.41 -6.70 -22.41
N PHE A 68 9.32 -6.91 -21.47
CA PHE A 68 9.18 -6.48 -20.08
C PHE A 68 9.12 -4.95 -19.94
N LEU A 69 9.99 -4.22 -20.65
CA LEU A 69 10.00 -2.75 -20.63
C LEU A 69 8.71 -2.17 -21.22
N ARG A 70 8.13 -2.82 -22.23
CA ARG A 70 6.83 -2.46 -22.81
C ARG A 70 5.71 -2.64 -21.79
N GLU A 71 5.67 -3.79 -21.10
CA GLU A 71 4.68 -4.04 -20.05
C GLU A 71 4.80 -3.01 -18.93
N LEU A 72 6.00 -2.74 -18.41
CA LEU A 72 6.21 -1.70 -17.41
C LEU A 72 5.72 -0.31 -17.88
N CYS A 73 6.04 0.08 -19.11
CA CYS A 73 5.55 1.34 -19.69
C CYS A 73 4.02 1.41 -19.71
N LEU A 74 3.36 0.31 -20.10
CA LEU A 74 1.89 0.23 -20.12
C LEU A 74 1.32 0.30 -18.70
N SER A 75 1.92 -0.39 -17.72
CA SER A 75 1.51 -0.33 -16.31
C SER A 75 1.56 1.09 -15.77
N TYR A 76 2.67 1.82 -16.00
CA TYR A 76 2.76 3.22 -15.58
C TYR A 76 1.76 4.11 -16.32
N PHE A 77 1.47 3.82 -17.59
CA PHE A 77 0.47 4.57 -18.35
C PHE A 77 -0.95 4.34 -17.84
N ASP A 78 -1.28 3.12 -17.42
CA ASP A 78 -2.57 2.83 -16.81
C ASP A 78 -2.64 3.36 -15.36
N ALA A 79 -1.52 3.38 -14.64
CA ALA A 79 -1.41 4.04 -13.33
C ALA A 79 -1.73 5.54 -13.41
N LEU A 80 -1.25 6.22 -14.45
CA LEU A 80 -1.62 7.62 -14.71
C LEU A 80 -3.14 7.79 -14.76
N LYS A 81 -3.86 6.88 -15.43
CA LYS A 81 -5.33 6.92 -15.47
C LYS A 81 -5.92 6.69 -14.09
N GLY A 82 -5.42 5.70 -13.35
CA GLY A 82 -5.87 5.41 -11.98
C GLY A 82 -5.74 6.62 -11.04
N PHE A 83 -4.60 7.31 -11.07
CA PHE A 83 -4.40 8.54 -10.30
C PHE A 83 -5.29 9.69 -10.79
N ILE A 84 -5.45 9.87 -12.11
CA ILE A 84 -6.31 10.94 -12.66
C ILE A 84 -7.79 10.72 -12.29
N GLU A 85 -8.26 9.47 -12.34
CA GLU A 85 -9.64 9.09 -12.03
C GLU A 85 -9.88 8.95 -10.51
N GLY A 86 -8.83 8.90 -9.70
CA GLY A 86 -8.91 8.74 -8.25
C GLY A 86 -9.51 7.40 -7.84
N VAL A 87 -9.20 6.32 -8.57
CA VAL A 87 -9.70 4.97 -8.29
C VAL A 87 -8.66 4.12 -7.56
N PRO A 88 -9.08 3.18 -6.69
CA PRO A 88 -8.15 2.26 -6.03
C PRO A 88 -7.31 1.43 -7.01
N ILE A 89 -6.04 1.25 -6.68
CA ILE A 89 -5.07 0.43 -7.45
C ILE A 89 -4.69 -0.84 -6.67
N GLY A 90 -3.93 -1.76 -7.28
CA GLY A 90 -3.50 -2.99 -6.61
C GLY A 90 -2.82 -2.78 -5.25
N ASP A 91 -1.92 -1.78 -5.16
CA ASP A 91 -1.23 -1.42 -3.90
C ASP A 91 -2.20 -0.94 -2.80
N SER A 92 -3.46 -0.63 -3.13
CA SER A 92 -4.47 -0.21 -2.16
C SER A 92 -5.12 -1.35 -1.37
N VAL A 93 -4.83 -2.62 -1.68
CA VAL A 93 -5.50 -3.77 -1.04
C VAL A 93 -5.30 -3.81 0.48
N GLY A 94 -4.11 -3.50 0.99
CA GLY A 94 -3.87 -3.51 2.45
C GLY A 94 -4.67 -2.42 3.18
N ALA A 95 -4.74 -1.23 2.58
CA ALA A 95 -5.57 -0.13 3.08
C ALA A 95 -7.07 -0.47 3.03
N LEU A 96 -7.55 -1.15 1.98
CA LEU A 96 -8.94 -1.63 1.88
C LEU A 96 -9.27 -2.70 2.91
N VAL A 97 -8.34 -3.62 3.19
CA VAL A 97 -8.52 -4.60 4.27
C VAL A 97 -8.69 -3.88 5.60
N ALA A 98 -7.82 -2.93 5.95
CA ALA A 98 -7.98 -2.17 7.20
C ALA A 98 -9.28 -1.38 7.28
N LEU A 99 -9.73 -0.78 6.16
CA LEU A 99 -10.99 -0.02 6.11
C LEU A 99 -12.22 -0.88 6.47
N ASN A 100 -12.22 -2.18 6.16
CA ASN A 100 -13.29 -3.11 6.55
C ASN A 100 -13.41 -3.32 8.07
N PHE A 101 -12.42 -2.89 8.84
CA PHE A 101 -12.40 -3.00 10.30
C PHE A 101 -12.67 -1.66 11.01
N PHE A 102 -13.01 -0.61 10.27
CA PHE A 102 -13.33 0.69 10.83
C PHE A 102 -14.72 0.66 11.50
N GLY A 103 -14.80 1.26 12.69
CA GLY A 103 -16.06 1.54 13.38
C GLY A 103 -16.61 2.91 13.01
N THR A 104 -17.67 3.35 13.69
CA THR A 104 -18.37 4.61 13.37
C THR A 104 -17.54 5.86 13.61
N GLU A 105 -16.68 5.84 14.64
CA GLU A 105 -15.81 6.96 14.98
C GLU A 105 -14.47 6.81 14.27
N VAL A 106 -14.10 7.84 13.51
CA VAL A 106 -12.87 7.87 12.71
C VAL A 106 -12.04 9.06 13.15
N ASP A 107 -10.81 8.77 13.57
CA ASP A 107 -9.81 9.76 13.97
C ASP A 107 -8.72 9.89 12.89
N THR A 108 -8.07 11.05 12.84
CA THR A 108 -7.00 11.34 11.89
C THR A 108 -5.79 11.91 12.60
N ASP A 109 -4.60 11.35 12.35
CA ASP A 109 -3.32 11.95 12.71
C ASP A 109 -2.74 12.66 11.49
N GLU A 110 -2.88 13.99 11.44
CA GLU A 110 -2.43 14.80 10.30
C GLU A 110 -0.90 14.84 10.17
N GLU A 111 -0.15 14.70 11.26
CA GLU A 111 1.32 14.71 11.21
C GLU A 111 1.83 13.43 10.52
N LEU A 112 1.23 12.30 10.88
CA LEU A 112 1.62 10.99 10.37
C LEU A 112 0.86 10.59 9.10
N GLN A 113 -0.10 11.41 8.67
CA GLN A 113 -0.94 11.17 7.48
C GLN A 113 -1.64 9.80 7.53
N VAL A 114 -2.14 9.44 8.71
CA VAL A 114 -2.88 8.19 8.93
C VAL A 114 -4.26 8.47 9.48
N VAL A 115 -5.18 7.56 9.19
CA VAL A 115 -6.55 7.54 9.69
C VAL A 115 -6.75 6.22 10.39
N PHE A 116 -7.41 6.25 11.53
CA PHE A 116 -7.66 5.07 12.34
C PHE A 116 -9.04 5.10 12.96
N SER A 117 -9.55 3.93 13.29
CA SER A 117 -10.84 3.76 13.91
C SER A 117 -10.82 2.54 14.82
N SER A 118 -11.53 2.65 15.95
CA SER A 118 -11.75 1.55 16.86
C SER A 118 -13.09 0.87 16.56
N SER A 119 -13.10 -0.45 16.65
CA SER A 119 -14.30 -1.28 16.55
C SER A 119 -14.22 -2.44 17.54
N GLU A 120 -15.33 -3.15 17.72
CA GLU A 120 -15.39 -4.36 18.52
C GLU A 120 -15.80 -5.54 17.65
N ILE A 121 -15.00 -6.61 17.68
CA ILE A 121 -15.22 -7.81 16.88
C ILE A 121 -15.08 -9.02 17.78
N TYR A 122 -16.14 -9.83 17.87
CA TYR A 122 -16.19 -11.03 18.71
C TYR A 122 -15.72 -10.76 20.17
N GLY A 123 -16.15 -9.65 20.75
CA GLY A 123 -15.78 -9.26 22.13
C GLY A 123 -14.33 -8.79 22.30
N ARG A 124 -13.64 -8.42 21.22
CA ARG A 124 -12.25 -7.95 21.22
C ARG A 124 -12.16 -6.55 20.61
N TYR A 125 -11.29 -5.72 21.18
CA TYR A 125 -11.08 -4.35 20.71
C TYR A 125 -10.12 -4.35 19.52
N VAL A 126 -10.58 -3.84 18.39
CA VAL A 126 -9.82 -3.75 17.15
C VAL A 126 -9.52 -2.28 16.86
N LEU A 127 -8.23 -1.94 16.72
CA LEU A 127 -7.80 -0.65 16.20
C LEU A 127 -7.27 -0.84 14.79
N ALA A 128 -8.03 -0.39 13.80
CA ALA A 128 -7.64 -0.46 12.41
C ALA A 128 -7.05 0.88 11.95
N VAL A 129 -5.96 0.82 11.19
CA VAL A 129 -5.17 1.98 10.76
C VAL A 129 -4.83 1.84 9.28
N LYS A 130 -4.93 2.93 8.53
CA LYS A 130 -4.41 3.04 7.17
C LYS A 130 -3.91 4.46 6.91
N ALA A 131 -3.27 4.68 5.76
CA ALA A 131 -2.95 6.04 5.32
C ALA A 131 -4.21 6.89 5.08
N ARG A 132 -4.05 8.22 5.11
CA ARG A 132 -5.13 9.17 4.85
C ARG A 132 -5.45 9.21 3.35
N GLY A 133 -6.65 8.78 2.99
CA GLY A 133 -7.16 8.87 1.62
C GLY A 133 -8.15 10.04 1.43
N PRO A 134 -8.82 10.13 0.27
CA PRO A 134 -8.72 9.22 -0.89
C PRO A 134 -7.58 9.56 -1.85
N GLY A 135 -6.66 10.45 -1.47
CA GLY A 135 -5.51 10.79 -2.31
C GLY A 135 -4.40 9.75 -2.19
N SER A 136 -3.50 9.74 -3.18
CA SER A 136 -2.33 8.88 -3.20
C SER A 136 -1.37 9.15 -2.02
N GLU A 137 -1.49 8.37 -0.96
CA GLU A 137 -0.69 8.48 0.27
C GLU A 137 -0.44 7.10 0.89
N VAL A 138 0.75 6.95 1.49
CA VAL A 138 1.22 5.71 2.16
C VAL A 138 1.37 5.91 3.68
N GLY A 139 1.46 7.17 4.13
CA GLY A 139 1.51 7.52 5.56
C GLY A 139 2.76 7.03 6.28
N TYR A 140 2.73 7.07 7.62
CA TYR A 140 3.81 6.61 8.50
C TYR A 140 3.31 5.61 9.55
N PRO A 141 2.93 4.39 9.15
CA PRO A 141 2.31 3.41 10.05
C PRO A 141 3.23 2.94 11.17
N GLY A 142 4.55 2.88 10.95
CA GLY A 142 5.52 2.49 11.97
C GLY A 142 5.69 3.57 13.04
N ARG A 143 5.75 4.84 12.65
CA ARG A 143 5.71 5.96 13.61
C ARG A 143 4.40 6.04 14.38
N PHE A 144 3.28 5.75 13.72
CA PHE A 144 1.98 5.71 14.39
C PHE A 144 1.95 4.64 15.47
N LEU A 145 2.41 3.42 15.13
CA LEU A 145 2.48 2.31 16.07
C LEU A 145 3.39 2.65 17.26
N GLU A 146 4.55 3.26 17.02
CA GLU A 146 5.45 3.75 18.06
C GLU A 146 4.73 4.70 19.03
N LYS A 147 4.12 5.78 18.52
CA LYS A 147 3.38 6.76 19.31
C LYS A 147 2.23 6.13 20.09
N LEU A 148 1.52 5.18 19.49
CA LEU A 148 0.43 4.43 20.12
C LEU A 148 0.94 3.59 21.29
N LEU A 149 1.96 2.75 21.06
CA LEU A 149 2.50 1.82 22.05
C LEU A 149 3.16 2.55 23.23
N GLU A 150 3.82 3.67 22.99
CA GLU A 150 4.32 4.55 24.06
C GLU A 150 3.19 5.09 24.94
N LYS A 151 2.10 5.57 24.32
CA LYS A 151 0.97 6.16 25.04
C LYS A 151 0.23 5.17 25.93
N ILE A 152 0.05 3.94 25.47
CA ILE A 152 -0.67 2.90 26.22
C ILE A 152 0.24 2.05 27.11
N GLY A 153 1.57 2.21 27.00
CA GLY A 153 2.55 1.49 27.83
C GLY A 153 2.69 0.00 27.49
N GLY A 154 2.37 -0.39 26.25
CA GLY A 154 2.10 -1.79 25.91
C GLY A 154 0.71 -2.22 26.42
N GLY A 155 0.22 -3.37 25.97
CA GLY A 155 -1.17 -3.79 26.22
C GLY A 155 -1.98 -4.05 24.95
N VAL A 156 -1.29 -4.30 23.85
CA VAL A 156 -1.82 -4.88 22.62
C VAL A 156 -1.44 -6.36 22.63
N ASN A 157 -2.40 -7.24 22.33
CA ASN A 157 -2.21 -8.68 22.32
C ASN A 157 -1.61 -9.18 21.00
N ALA A 158 -1.92 -8.52 19.88
CA ALA A 158 -1.37 -8.84 18.58
C ALA A 158 -1.36 -7.61 17.67
N ILE A 159 -0.39 -7.55 16.76
CA ILE A 159 -0.35 -6.61 15.65
C ILE A 159 -0.45 -7.41 14.35
N ILE A 160 -1.33 -7.00 13.47
CA ILE A 160 -1.54 -7.62 12.15
C ILE A 160 -1.22 -6.57 11.10
N THR A 161 -0.20 -6.82 10.29
CA THR A 161 0.14 -6.01 9.12
C THR A 161 -0.47 -6.64 7.87
N VAL A 162 -1.10 -5.82 7.04
CA VAL A 162 -1.68 -6.26 5.76
C VAL A 162 -1.12 -5.38 4.66
N ASP A 163 -0.45 -5.99 3.68
CA ASP A 163 0.17 -5.28 2.56
C ASP A 163 -0.03 -6.03 1.24
N ALA A 164 0.15 -5.32 0.13
CA ALA A 164 0.36 -5.95 -1.16
C ALA A 164 1.79 -6.49 -1.25
N ALA A 165 1.99 -7.62 -1.93
CA ALA A 165 3.33 -8.12 -2.19
C ALA A 165 3.44 -8.63 -3.62
N LEU A 166 4.58 -8.33 -4.25
CA LEU A 166 4.88 -8.86 -5.57
C LEU A 166 4.92 -10.38 -5.53
N ARG A 167 4.15 -10.98 -6.42
CA ARG A 167 4.10 -12.41 -6.64
C ARG A 167 5.35 -12.86 -7.40
N LEU A 168 5.80 -14.07 -7.09
CA LEU A 168 6.71 -14.79 -7.98
C LEU A 168 5.95 -15.32 -9.18
N GLU A 169 6.66 -15.64 -10.27
CA GLU A 169 6.00 -16.10 -11.50
C GLU A 169 5.31 -17.47 -11.38
N SER A 170 5.64 -18.25 -10.35
CA SER A 170 4.93 -19.48 -9.99
C SER A 170 3.67 -19.26 -9.15
N GLU A 171 3.48 -18.04 -8.62
CA GLU A 171 2.37 -17.67 -7.76
C GLU A 171 1.25 -17.04 -8.58
N ARG A 172 0.01 -17.11 -8.06
CA ARG A 172 -1.16 -16.50 -8.67
C ARG A 172 -1.48 -15.18 -7.99
N SER A 173 -1.96 -14.22 -8.78
CA SER A 173 -2.54 -12.98 -8.26
C SER A 173 -3.75 -13.26 -7.37
N GLY A 174 -3.94 -12.45 -6.33
CA GLY A 174 -4.98 -12.60 -5.31
C GLY A 174 -4.77 -13.78 -4.35
N ARG A 175 -3.62 -14.45 -4.39
CA ARG A 175 -3.24 -15.39 -3.34
C ARG A 175 -2.96 -14.61 -2.06
N VAL A 176 -3.51 -15.07 -0.93
CA VAL A 176 -3.26 -14.49 0.38
C VAL A 176 -2.34 -15.42 1.15
N ASP A 177 -1.17 -14.93 1.53
CA ASP A 177 -0.22 -15.68 2.36
C ASP A 177 -0.11 -15.04 3.74
N VAL A 178 0.09 -15.88 4.77
CA VAL A 178 0.19 -15.48 6.17
C VAL A 178 1.56 -15.88 6.72
N GLY A 179 2.18 -14.98 7.48
CA GLY A 179 3.46 -15.20 8.13
C GLY A 179 3.62 -14.35 9.38
N TYR A 180 4.87 -14.19 9.80
CA TYR A 180 5.26 -13.38 10.95
C TYR A 180 6.23 -12.26 10.53
N GLY A 181 6.24 -11.16 11.30
CA GLY A 181 7.02 -9.96 10.99
C GLY A 181 6.17 -8.88 10.32
N ALA A 182 6.80 -7.76 9.93
CA ALA A 182 6.08 -6.67 9.28
C ALA A 182 5.99 -6.91 7.77
N ALA A 183 4.77 -7.04 7.25
CA ALA A 183 4.47 -6.96 5.83
C ALA A 183 4.52 -5.48 5.39
N ILE A 184 5.60 -5.08 4.73
CA ILE A 184 5.75 -3.77 4.11
C ILE A 184 6.71 -3.86 2.93
N GLY A 185 6.30 -3.34 1.77
CA GLY A 185 7.08 -3.38 0.53
C GLY A 185 8.42 -2.64 0.60
N ASP A 186 8.51 -1.59 1.42
CA ASP A 186 9.77 -0.87 1.68
C ASP A 186 10.51 -1.46 2.91
N PRO A 187 11.73 -2.03 2.75
CA PRO A 187 12.55 -2.48 3.88
C PRO A 187 13.09 -1.32 4.75
N GLY A 188 12.68 -0.09 4.46
CA GLY A 188 13.12 1.14 5.11
C GLY A 188 12.72 1.34 6.58
N PRO A 189 12.72 2.60 7.05
CA PRO A 189 12.58 2.96 8.47
C PRO A 189 11.29 2.47 9.12
N GLU A 190 10.18 2.42 8.37
CA GLU A 190 8.88 2.03 8.90
C GLU A 190 8.84 0.54 9.27
N LYS A 191 9.39 -0.34 8.43
CA LYS A 191 9.52 -1.77 8.73
C LYS A 191 10.27 -2.00 10.04
N TYR A 192 11.46 -1.39 10.11
CA TYR A 192 12.32 -1.48 11.29
C TYR A 192 11.60 -0.98 12.55
N ARG A 193 10.87 0.14 12.47
CA ARG A 193 10.08 0.66 13.60
C ARG A 193 9.03 -0.34 14.05
N ILE A 194 8.23 -0.87 13.12
CA ILE A 194 7.17 -1.84 13.46
C ILE A 194 7.77 -3.05 14.18
N GLU A 195 8.81 -3.65 13.62
CA GLU A 195 9.45 -4.84 14.20
C GLU A 195 10.14 -4.54 15.54
N SER A 196 10.85 -3.42 15.65
CA SER A 196 11.56 -3.04 16.87
C SER A 196 10.60 -2.77 18.03
N TRP A 197 9.52 -2.04 17.77
CA TRP A 197 8.52 -1.72 18.79
C TRP A 197 7.68 -2.94 19.18
N SER A 198 7.30 -3.78 18.21
CA SER A 198 6.63 -5.06 18.50
C SER A 198 7.51 -5.96 19.36
N SER A 199 8.80 -6.05 19.04
CA SER A 199 9.78 -6.84 19.82
C SER A 199 10.02 -6.28 21.22
N LYS A 200 10.17 -4.95 21.36
CA LYS A 200 10.36 -4.25 22.64
C LYS A 200 9.25 -4.57 23.65
N TYR A 201 8.00 -4.63 23.19
CA TYR A 201 6.84 -4.96 24.02
C TYR A 201 6.44 -6.45 23.98
N LYS A 202 7.19 -7.28 23.24
CA LYS A 202 6.93 -8.72 23.05
C LYS A 202 5.52 -9.01 22.52
N ILE A 203 5.06 -8.19 21.58
CA ILE A 203 3.76 -8.33 20.94
C ILE A 203 3.92 -9.20 19.69
N PRO A 204 3.14 -10.30 19.56
CA PRO A 204 3.05 -11.08 18.32
C PRO A 204 2.75 -10.19 17.12
N LEU A 205 3.54 -10.32 16.05
CA LEU A 205 3.44 -9.53 14.83
C LEU A 205 3.17 -10.47 13.64
N PHE A 206 1.95 -10.40 13.13
CA PHE A 206 1.49 -11.19 11.99
C PHE A 206 1.59 -10.37 10.70
N ALA A 207 1.98 -11.05 9.62
CA ALA A 207 2.05 -10.51 8.28
C ALA A 207 1.01 -11.21 7.40
N ILE A 208 0.14 -10.45 6.77
CA ILE A 208 -0.74 -10.92 5.70
C ILE A 208 -0.33 -10.20 4.43
N VAL A 209 -0.02 -10.95 3.38
CA VAL A 209 0.34 -10.38 2.09
C VAL A 209 -0.62 -10.85 1.00
N ILE A 210 -1.11 -9.91 0.22
CA ILE A 210 -1.94 -10.17 -0.95
C ILE A 210 -1.03 -10.11 -2.19
N LYS A 211 -0.93 -11.24 -2.90
CA LYS A 211 -0.02 -11.40 -4.03
C LYS A 211 -0.56 -10.70 -5.27
N GLU A 212 0.26 -9.86 -5.88
CA GLU A 212 -0.04 -9.16 -7.13
C GLU A 212 1.19 -9.08 -8.03
N ASN A 213 1.02 -8.78 -9.31
CA ASN A 213 2.15 -8.50 -10.19
C ASN A 213 2.41 -6.99 -10.33
N TYR A 214 3.53 -6.63 -10.97
CA TYR A 214 3.92 -5.23 -11.19
C TYR A 214 2.89 -4.39 -11.96
N VAL A 215 2.11 -5.02 -12.86
CA VAL A 215 1.03 -4.34 -13.58
C VAL A 215 -0.10 -4.05 -12.59
N GLU A 216 -0.58 -5.09 -11.91
CA GLU A 216 -1.69 -5.02 -10.98
C GLU A 216 -1.48 -3.99 -9.86
N ALA A 217 -0.26 -3.92 -9.30
CA ALA A 217 0.13 -2.96 -8.27
C ALA A 217 -0.16 -1.49 -8.65
N LEU A 218 -0.07 -1.19 -9.95
CA LEU A 218 -0.13 0.16 -10.48
C LEU A 218 -1.44 0.45 -11.23
N THR A 219 -2.17 -0.58 -11.67
CA THR A 219 -3.42 -0.43 -12.39
C THR A 219 -4.63 -0.42 -11.46
N PRO A 220 -5.80 0.08 -11.91
CA PRO A 220 -7.03 -0.04 -11.17
C PRO A 220 -7.31 -1.48 -10.70
N LEU A 221 -7.88 -1.59 -9.51
CA LEU A 221 -8.17 -2.85 -8.85
C LEU A 221 -9.02 -3.79 -9.72
N ASN A 222 -8.52 -5.01 -9.92
CA ASN A 222 -9.25 -6.05 -10.64
C ASN A 222 -10.08 -6.91 -9.67
N GLU A 223 -11.03 -7.68 -10.23
CA GLU A 223 -11.91 -8.53 -9.45
C GLU A 223 -11.15 -9.56 -8.59
N THR A 224 -10.06 -10.11 -9.11
CA THR A 224 -9.23 -11.10 -8.40
C THR A 224 -8.66 -10.53 -7.10
N LEU A 225 -8.11 -9.32 -7.15
CA LEU A 225 -7.57 -8.64 -5.97
C LEU A 225 -8.67 -8.17 -5.02
N LEU A 226 -9.82 -7.73 -5.53
CA LEU A 226 -10.97 -7.39 -4.70
C LEU A 226 -11.50 -8.61 -3.93
N GLN A 227 -11.59 -9.78 -4.57
CA GLN A 227 -11.92 -11.03 -3.89
C GLN A 227 -10.85 -11.43 -2.86
N ALA A 228 -9.58 -11.10 -3.11
CA ALA A 228 -8.50 -11.36 -2.17
C ALA A 228 -8.58 -10.47 -0.92
N VAL A 229 -9.04 -9.22 -1.04
CA VAL A 229 -9.35 -8.35 0.11
C VAL A 229 -10.33 -9.02 1.05
N ASN A 230 -11.44 -9.56 0.52
CA ASN A 230 -12.44 -10.27 1.34
C ASN A 230 -11.84 -11.49 2.05
N LYS A 231 -11.07 -12.31 1.33
CA LYS A 231 -10.36 -13.45 1.92
C LYS A 231 -9.38 -13.04 3.00
N ALA A 232 -8.66 -11.93 2.80
CA ALA A 232 -7.76 -11.39 3.80
C ALA A 232 -8.51 -10.90 5.05
N CYS A 233 -9.67 -10.25 4.90
CA CYS A 233 -10.53 -9.88 6.02
C CYS A 233 -10.97 -11.11 6.84
N ASP A 234 -11.34 -12.21 6.20
CA ASP A 234 -11.71 -13.45 6.90
C ASP A 234 -10.53 -14.07 7.65
N ILE A 235 -9.34 -14.02 7.06
CA ILE A 235 -8.10 -14.47 7.72
C ILE A 235 -7.77 -13.57 8.92
N VAL A 236 -7.89 -12.25 8.79
CA VAL A 236 -7.69 -11.31 9.91
C VAL A 236 -8.65 -11.65 11.06
N LYS A 237 -9.94 -11.84 10.78
CA LYS A 237 -10.94 -12.25 11.78
C LYS A 237 -10.54 -13.56 12.47
N LYS A 238 -10.05 -14.54 11.72
CA LYS A 238 -9.58 -15.81 12.25
C LYS A 238 -8.38 -15.63 13.21
N ILE A 239 -7.36 -14.87 12.81
CA ILE A 239 -6.20 -14.56 13.65
C ILE A 239 -6.64 -13.85 14.95
N ILE A 240 -7.57 -12.89 14.86
CA ILE A 240 -8.10 -12.19 16.03
C ILE A 240 -8.73 -13.17 17.03
N VAL A 241 -9.51 -14.15 16.56
CA VAL A 241 -10.17 -15.13 17.43
C VAL A 241 -9.16 -16.10 18.05
N GLU A 242 -8.18 -16.56 17.27
CA GLU A 242 -7.20 -17.58 17.68
C GLU A 242 -6.12 -17.03 18.62
N GLU A 243 -5.65 -15.80 18.38
CA GLU A 243 -4.44 -15.25 19.01
C GLU A 243 -4.73 -14.19 20.08
N VAL A 244 -5.93 -13.62 20.09
CA VAL A 244 -6.31 -12.56 21.04
C VAL A 244 -7.38 -13.11 22.00
N PRO A 245 -7.20 -12.98 23.33
CA PRO A 245 -8.23 -13.36 24.28
C PRO A 245 -9.42 -12.40 24.22
N GLU A 246 -10.59 -12.84 24.68
CA GLU A 246 -11.76 -11.96 24.85
C GLU A 246 -11.40 -10.75 25.74
N GLY A 247 -11.90 -9.57 25.37
CA GLY A 247 -11.52 -8.29 25.97
C GLY A 247 -10.11 -7.81 25.62
N GLY A 248 -9.34 -8.58 24.85
CA GLY A 248 -8.02 -8.22 24.35
C GLY A 248 -8.06 -7.15 23.26
N LYS A 249 -6.89 -6.61 22.94
CA LYS A 249 -6.69 -5.53 21.98
C LYS A 249 -5.82 -5.98 20.82
N VAL A 250 -6.23 -5.68 19.60
CA VAL A 250 -5.47 -5.94 18.37
C VAL A 250 -5.31 -4.65 17.57
N VAL A 251 -4.15 -4.48 16.94
CA VAL A 251 -3.89 -3.38 16.01
C VAL A 251 -3.75 -3.96 14.61
N ILE A 252 -4.56 -3.48 13.67
CA ILE A 252 -4.46 -3.83 12.25
C ILE A 252 -3.84 -2.64 11.52
N LEU A 253 -2.70 -2.86 10.88
CA LEU A 253 -2.02 -1.89 10.04
C LEU A 253 -2.25 -2.26 8.58
N GLY A 254 -3.16 -1.57 7.91
CA GLY A 254 -3.34 -1.64 6.46
C GLY A 254 -2.31 -0.75 5.77
N ILE A 255 -1.35 -1.38 5.11
CA ILE A 255 -0.23 -0.75 4.44
C ILE A 255 -0.51 -0.71 2.94
N GLY A 256 0.03 0.29 2.27
CA GLY A 256 -0.17 0.53 0.84
C GLY A 256 -0.83 1.86 0.53
N ASN A 257 -0.93 2.18 -0.74
CA ASN A 257 -1.45 3.44 -1.24
C ASN A 257 -2.96 3.61 -1.01
N THR A 258 -3.41 4.81 -0.68
CA THR A 258 -4.83 5.12 -0.41
C THR A 258 -5.56 5.92 -1.49
N VAL A 259 -5.00 5.99 -2.71
CA VAL A 259 -5.71 6.52 -3.88
C VAL A 259 -7.07 5.84 -4.04
N GLY A 260 -8.14 6.63 -4.17
CA GLY A 260 -9.52 6.17 -4.27
C GLY A 260 -10.08 5.45 -3.04
N VAL A 261 -9.31 5.28 -1.97
CA VAL A 261 -9.74 4.64 -0.72
C VAL A 261 -10.16 5.70 0.28
N GLY A 262 -11.48 5.83 0.51
CA GLY A 262 -12.04 6.77 1.47
C GLY A 262 -11.60 6.54 2.92
N ASN A 263 -12.02 7.43 3.82
CA ASN A 263 -11.73 7.36 5.26
C ASN A 263 -12.94 6.93 6.10
N ILE A 264 -14.11 6.82 5.46
CA ILE A 264 -15.37 6.49 6.12
C ILE A 264 -15.53 4.95 6.07
N PRO A 265 -16.10 4.32 7.12
CA PRO A 265 -16.36 2.90 7.12
C PRO A 265 -17.18 2.49 5.90
N ILE A 266 -16.87 1.30 5.37
CA ILE A 266 -17.71 0.69 4.35
C ILE A 266 -19.03 0.33 5.06
N PRO A 267 -20.20 0.73 4.54
CA PRO A 267 -21.47 0.30 5.10
C PRO A 267 -21.47 -1.23 5.11
N SER A 268 -21.53 -1.85 6.29
CA SER A 268 -21.80 -3.28 6.37
C SER A 268 -23.18 -3.50 5.76
N GLU A 269 -23.28 -4.26 4.67
CA GLU A 269 -24.55 -4.92 4.37
C GLU A 269 -24.90 -5.71 5.61
N SER A 270 -25.92 -5.24 6.31
CA SER A 270 -26.53 -5.95 7.43
C SER A 270 -26.79 -7.37 6.97
N ALA A 271 -26.23 -8.33 7.69
CA ALA A 271 -26.72 -9.69 7.69
C ALA A 271 -28.21 -9.63 8.12
N GLU A 272 -29.10 -9.62 7.13
CA GLU A 272 -30.48 -10.08 7.28
C GLU A 272 -30.52 -11.60 7.20
#